data_AF-A0A4W6C4U9-F1
#
_entry.id   AF-A0A4W6C4U9-F1
#
_cell.length_a   1.000
_cell.length_b   1.000
_cell.length_c   1.000
_cell.angle_alpha   90.00
_cell.angle_beta   90.00
_cell.angle_gamma   90.00
#
_symmetry.space_group_name_H-M   'P 1'
#
loop_
_entity.id
_entity.type
_entity.pdbx_description
1 polymer ?
#
loop_
_entity_poly.entity_id
_entity_poly.type
_entity_poly.pdbx_seq_one_letter_code
_entity_poly.pdbx_strand_id
1 'polypeptide(L)' 'CPYLCSQNGFSQNEGDSSVQGPEPGDGPEETESEDFCAVCLNGGDLLCCDRCPKVYHLACHVPPLISFPL' A
#
# COMPACT_ATOMS: atom_id res chain seq x y z
N CYS A 1 -2.61 -4.90 0.95
CA CYS A 1 -1.81 -6.11 1.21
C CYS A 1 -2.72 -7.33 1.09
N PRO A 2 -2.30 -8.38 0.37
CA PRO A 2 -3.22 -9.37 -0.16
C PRO A 2 -3.75 -10.32 0.91
N TYR A 3 -3.42 -10.16 2.20
CA TYR A 3 -4.01 -11.00 3.24
C TYR A 3 -4.52 -10.29 4.49
N LEU A 4 -4.12 -9.06 4.82
CA LEU A 4 -4.60 -8.34 6.00
C LEU A 4 -3.77 -7.07 6.16
N CYS A 5 -4.39 -5.91 6.01
CA CYS A 5 -3.82 -4.69 6.58
C CYS A 5 -4.11 -4.61 8.09
N SER A 6 -4.90 -5.54 8.62
CA SER A 6 -5.59 -5.40 9.91
C SER A 6 -5.37 -6.55 10.88
N GLN A 7 -4.52 -7.54 10.61
CA GLN A 7 -4.17 -8.57 11.62
C GLN A 7 -2.65 -8.80 11.66
N ASN A 8 -2.04 -8.14 12.65
CA ASN A 8 -0.67 -8.27 13.16
C ASN A 8 0.41 -7.36 12.56
N GLY A 9 0.79 -6.37 13.38
CA GLY A 9 2.07 -5.69 13.28
C GLY A 9 3.23 -6.67 13.45
N PHE A 10 4.11 -6.70 12.46
CA PHE A 10 5.44 -7.25 12.62
C PHE A 10 6.33 -6.11 13.14
N SER A 11 6.66 -6.16 14.43
CA SER A 11 7.64 -5.26 15.04
C SER A 11 9.02 -5.57 14.47
N GLN A 12 9.60 -4.62 13.75
CA GLN A 12 11.05 -4.56 13.51
C GLN A 12 11.59 -3.30 14.20
N ASN A 13 12.01 -3.50 15.44
CA ASN A 13 13.08 -2.75 16.13
C ASN A 13 14.42 -3.23 15.50
N GLU A 14 15.50 -2.48 15.26
CA GLU A 14 16.05 -1.18 15.70
C GLU A 14 16.95 -0.61 14.58
N GLY A 15 17.16 0.71 14.53
CA GLY A 15 18.19 1.32 13.67
C GLY A 15 18.18 2.86 13.69
N ASP A 16 18.77 3.45 14.73
CA ASP A 16 19.07 4.87 14.91
C ASP A 16 19.98 5.44 13.79
N SER A 17 19.63 6.62 13.26
CA SER A 17 20.58 7.67 12.85
C SER A 17 19.86 8.96 12.44
N SER A 18 20.03 10.00 13.25
CA SER A 18 19.56 11.39 13.05
C SER A 18 19.97 12.02 11.71
N VAL A 19 19.03 12.62 10.96
CA VAL A 19 19.19 13.92 10.26
C VAL A 19 17.83 14.65 10.18
N GLN A 20 17.92 15.97 10.29
CA GLN A 20 16.89 16.99 10.53
C GLN A 20 15.89 17.23 9.38
N GLY A 21 14.67 17.66 9.76
CA GLY A 21 13.83 18.57 8.98
C GLY A 21 12.33 18.46 9.30
N PRO A 22 11.71 19.42 10.01
CA PRO A 22 10.25 19.55 10.08
C PRO A 22 9.79 20.57 9.04
N GLU A 23 9.38 20.10 7.87
CA GLU A 23 8.60 20.91 6.92
C GLU A 23 7.19 20.30 6.89
N PRO A 24 6.21 20.86 7.64
CA PRO A 24 4.82 20.44 7.53
C PRO A 24 4.25 21.06 6.24
N GLY A 25 4.54 20.42 5.12
CA GLY A 25 3.77 20.60 3.89
C GLY A 25 2.39 20.00 4.10
N ASP A 26 1.46 20.82 4.59
CA ASP A 26 0.02 20.57 4.66
C ASP A 26 -0.54 20.48 3.22
N GLY A 27 -0.27 19.37 2.56
CA GLY A 27 -1.16 18.77 1.59
C GLY A 27 -1.53 17.40 2.14
N PRO A 28 -2.70 16.82 1.80
CA PRO A 28 -2.87 15.40 2.07
C PRO A 28 -1.68 14.72 1.41
N GLU A 29 -0.80 14.11 2.20
CA GLU A 29 0.14 13.12 1.69
C GLU A 29 -0.75 11.98 1.21
N GLU A 30 -1.36 12.18 0.05
CA GLU A 30 -1.87 11.13 -0.80
C GLU A 30 -0.68 10.24 -1.00
N THR A 31 -0.62 9.19 -0.18
CA THR A 31 0.37 8.15 -0.31
C THR A 31 0.23 7.65 -1.74
N GLU A 32 1.09 8.16 -2.63
CA GLU A 32 1.07 7.87 -4.06
C GLU A 32 0.94 6.35 -4.20
N SER A 33 -0.14 5.93 -4.86
CA SER A 33 -0.38 4.51 -5.02
C SER A 33 0.72 3.93 -5.92
N GLU A 34 1.27 2.77 -5.58
CA GLU A 34 2.29 2.10 -6.40
C GLU A 34 1.75 1.85 -7.83
N ASP A 35 2.61 1.94 -8.84
CA ASP A 35 2.22 1.69 -10.25
C ASP A 35 2.18 0.21 -10.65
N PHE A 36 2.58 -0.69 -9.75
CA PHE A 36 2.77 -2.11 -10.04
C PHE A 36 2.08 -3.00 -9.01
N CYS A 37 1.45 -4.07 -9.47
CA CYS A 37 0.82 -5.04 -8.58
C CYS A 37 1.84 -5.63 -7.61
N ALA A 38 1.62 -5.51 -6.30
CA ALA A 38 2.56 -6.02 -5.31
C ALA A 38 2.64 -7.58 -5.22
N VAL A 39 1.94 -8.29 -6.11
CA VAL A 39 1.97 -9.76 -6.22
C VAL A 39 2.71 -10.20 -7.49
N CYS A 40 2.30 -9.70 -8.66
CA CYS A 40 2.91 -10.08 -9.94
C CYS A 40 3.91 -9.07 -10.51
N LEU A 41 4.10 -7.91 -9.84
CA LEU A 41 4.99 -6.82 -10.22
C LEU A 41 4.73 -6.29 -11.64
N ASN A 42 3.48 -6.40 -12.11
CA ASN A 42 3.05 -5.94 -13.43
C ASN A 42 2.09 -4.76 -13.30
N GLY A 43 2.19 -3.83 -14.25
CA GLY A 43 1.25 -2.71 -14.42
C GLY A 43 -0.07 -3.16 -15.05
N GLY A 44 -1.10 -2.31 -15.04
CA GLY A 44 -2.39 -2.57 -15.69
C GLY A 44 -3.59 -2.05 -14.88
N ASP A 45 -4.67 -2.83 -14.85
CA ASP A 45 -5.87 -2.56 -14.04
C ASP A 45 -5.60 -2.89 -12.56
N LEU A 46 -5.10 -1.89 -11.84
CA LEU A 46 -4.68 -2.02 -10.46
C LEU A 46 -5.65 -1.33 -9.50
N LEU A 47 -5.96 -1.99 -8.40
CA LEU A 47 -6.82 -1.51 -7.33
C LEU A 47 -5.96 -0.97 -6.18
N CYS A 48 -6.17 0.30 -5.84
CA CYS A 48 -5.53 0.96 -4.72
C CYS A 48 -6.09 0.45 -3.40
N CYS A 49 -5.23 0.30 -2.40
CA CYS A 49 -5.66 -0.04 -1.06
C CYS A 49 -5.89 1.25 -0.25
N ASP A 50 -7.06 1.41 0.38
CA ASP A 50 -7.39 2.61 1.17
C ASP A 50 -6.51 2.82 2.42
N ARG A 51 -5.64 1.86 2.74
CA ARG A 51 -4.84 1.86 3.97
C ARG A 51 -3.33 1.79 3.71
N CYS A 52 -2.89 1.65 2.46
CA CYS A 52 -1.47 1.60 2.12
C CYS A 52 -1.26 1.97 0.65
N PRO A 53 -0.06 2.44 0.25
CA PRO A 53 0.26 2.78 -1.15
C PRO A 53 0.13 1.59 -2.12
N LYS A 54 0.08 0.36 -1.61
CA LYS A 54 0.13 -0.82 -2.46
C LYS A 54 -1.11 -0.98 -3.33
N VAL A 55 -0.87 -1.37 -4.59
CA VAL A 55 -1.91 -1.72 -5.55
C VAL A 55 -1.89 -3.19 -5.94
N TYR A 56 -3.05 -3.69 -6.39
CA TYR A 56 -3.24 -5.11 -6.72
C TYR A 56 -4.21 -5.29 -7.88
N HIS A 57 -3.98 -6.27 -8.75
CA HIS A 57 -5.06 -6.75 -9.61
C HIS A 57 -6.17 -7.38 -8.76
N LEU A 58 -7.42 -7.33 -9.23
CA LEU A 58 -8.56 -7.96 -8.56
C LEU A 58 -8.32 -9.46 -8.29
N ALA A 59 -7.70 -10.17 -9.24
CA ALA A 59 -7.33 -11.58 -9.12
C ALA A 59 -6.10 -11.84 -8.22
N CYS A 60 -5.24 -10.83 -8.05
CA CYS A 60 -4.07 -10.89 -7.17
C CYS A 60 -4.40 -10.54 -5.72
N HIS A 61 -5.55 -9.93 -5.47
CA HIS A 61 -6.08 -9.71 -4.13
C HIS A 61 -6.54 -11.05 -3.53
N VAL A 62 -6.37 -11.25 -2.22
CA VAL A 62 -6.95 -12.41 -1.51
C VAL A 62 -7.86 -11.92 -0.38
N PRO A 63 -9.16 -12.27 -0.38
CA PRO A 63 -9.87 -13.05 -1.40
C PRO A 63 -9.92 -12.34 -2.77
N PRO A 64 -9.95 -13.08 -3.90
CA PRO A 64 -10.01 -12.49 -5.22
C PRO A 64 -11.31 -11.70 -5.38
N LEU A 65 -11.18 -10.46 -5.85
CA LEU A 65 -12.32 -9.60 -6.16
C LEU A 65 -12.81 -9.94 -7.57
N ILE A 66 -14.13 -9.99 -7.76
CA ILE A 66 -14.75 -10.30 -9.07
C ILE A 66 -15.27 -9.05 -9.80
N SER A 67 -15.32 -7.91 -9.12
CA SER A 67 -15.75 -6.62 -9.67
C SER A 67 -15.21 -5.48 -8.82
N PHE A 68 -15.07 -4.30 -9.43
CA PHE A 68 -14.92 -3.06 -8.67
C PHE A 68 -16.21 -2.81 -7.87
N PRO A 69 -16.11 -2.41 -6.59
CA PRO A 69 -17.29 -1.96 -5.86
C PRO A 69 -17.88 -0.75 -6.59
N LEU A 70 -19.19 -0.80 -6.86
CA LEU A 70 -19.96 0.30 -7.44
C LEU A 70 -20.27 1.37 -6.39
#